data_AF-A0A2D5AC79-F1
#
_entry.id   AF-A0A2D5AC79-F1
#
_cell.length_a   1.000
_cell.length_b   1.000
_cell.length_c   1.000
_cell.angle_alpha   90.00
_cell.angle_beta   90.00
_cell.angle_gamma   90.00
#
_symmetry.space_group_name_H-M   'P 1'
#
loop_
_entity.id
_entity.type
_entity.pdbx_description
1 polymer ?
#
loop_
_entity_poly.entity_id
_entity_poly.type
_entity_poly.pdbx_seq_one_letter_code
_entity_poly.pdbx_strand_id
1 'polypeptide(L)'
;MAVPPAPDAPERPVETSMHGDVLVDEYGWLREKENPEVIEYLERENEYAKARLAHTEAFQEVLYEEMLARIKQDDADVPWSKGGYLYYDRTEEGRPYEILCRRKGSMESPEEIMLDVN
;
A
#
# COMPACT_ATOMS: atom_id res chain seq x y z
N MET A 1 13.08 19.42 18.08
CA MET A 1 11.71 19.95 18.26
C MET A 1 11.00 19.07 19.27
N ALA A 2 10.10 19.62 20.08
CA ALA A 2 9.34 18.83 21.04
C ALA A 2 8.33 17.94 20.30
N VAL A 3 8.18 16.68 20.71
CA VAL A 3 7.15 15.79 20.19
C VAL A 3 5.79 16.31 20.67
N PRO A 4 4.78 16.47 19.79
CA PRO A 4 3.43 16.79 20.24
C PRO A 4 2.90 15.69 21.17
N PRO A 5 1.95 15.99 22.06
CA PRO A 5 1.25 14.95 22.81
C PRO A 5 0.48 14.04 21.85
N ALA A 6 0.27 12.78 22.25
CA ALA A 6 -0.59 11.88 21.49
C ALA A 6 -1.99 12.50 21.38
N PRO A 7 -2.62 12.50 20.19
CA PRO A 7 -3.97 13.01 20.04
C PRO A 7 -4.94 12.10 20.81
N ASP A 8 -5.92 12.72 21.44
CA ASP A 8 -6.98 12.03 22.18
C ASP A 8 -8.23 12.00 21.30
N ALA A 9 -8.81 10.81 21.12
CA ALA A 9 -10.01 10.62 20.32
C ALA A 9 -11.25 10.87 21.18
N PRO A 10 -12.15 11.80 20.82
CA PRO A 10 -13.39 11.99 21.57
C PRO A 10 -14.29 10.76 21.49
N GLU A 11 -14.82 10.36 22.64
CA GLU A 11 -15.87 9.33 22.74
C GLU A 11 -17.18 9.89 22.17
N ARG A 12 -17.75 9.18 21.20
CA ARG A 12 -19.04 9.47 20.56
C ARG A 12 -19.75 8.14 20.33
N PRO A 13 -20.65 7.74 21.25
CA PRO A 13 -21.32 6.44 21.18
C PRO A 13 -22.07 6.26 19.85
N VAL A 14 -21.70 5.23 19.09
CA VAL A 14 -22.43 4.77 17.91
C VAL A 14 -23.06 3.42 18.26
N GLU A 15 -24.38 3.37 18.27
CA GLU A 15 -25.13 2.15 18.58
C GLU A 15 -25.39 1.34 17.31
N THR A 16 -25.08 0.05 17.36
CA THR A 16 -25.45 -0.92 16.33
C THR A 16 -26.26 -2.04 16.95
N SER A 17 -27.51 -2.19 16.50
CA SER A 17 -28.38 -3.29 16.94
C SER A 17 -28.16 -4.53 16.07
N MET A 18 -27.84 -5.67 16.68
CA MET A 18 -27.66 -6.96 16.01
C MET A 18 -28.25 -8.09 16.84
N HIS A 19 -29.12 -8.91 16.23
CA HIS A 19 -29.73 -10.10 16.86
C HIS A 19 -30.44 -9.88 18.21
N GLY A 20 -30.97 -8.66 18.44
CA GLY A 20 -31.64 -8.31 19.70
C GLY A 20 -30.71 -7.72 20.76
N ASP A 21 -29.40 -7.68 20.50
CA ASP A 21 -28.41 -7.01 21.33
C ASP A 21 -28.04 -5.64 20.73
N VAL A 22 -27.62 -4.72 21.60
CA VAL A 22 -27.11 -3.40 21.21
C VAL A 22 -25.61 -3.34 21.52
N LEU A 23 -24.80 -3.16 20.49
CA LEU A 23 -23.37 -2.87 20.61
C LEU A 23 -23.18 -1.36 20.61
N VAL A 24 -22.52 -0.82 21.63
CA VAL A 24 -22.12 0.59 21.70
C VAL A 24 -20.64 0.69 21.35
N ASP A 25 -20.31 1.43 20.29
CA ASP A 25 -18.95 1.72 19.87
C ASP A 25 -18.66 3.22 20.07
N GLU A 26 -17.88 3.54 21.11
CA GLU A 26 -17.50 4.93 21.44
C GLU A 26 -16.66 5.61 20.35
N TYR A 27 -16.09 4.85 19.42
CA TYR A 27 -15.23 5.37 18.36
C TYR A 27 -15.74 5.03 16.96
N GLY A 28 -16.98 4.56 16.84
CA GLY A 28 -17.58 4.15 15.57
C GLY A 28 -17.63 5.28 14.53
N TRP A 29 -17.64 6.53 14.98
CA TRP A 29 -17.60 7.73 14.13
C TRP A 29 -16.32 7.86 13.30
N LEU A 30 -15.19 7.27 13.73
CA LEU A 30 -13.93 7.25 12.98
C LEU A 30 -14.02 6.46 11.66
N ARG A 31 -15.11 5.70 11.46
CA ARG A 31 -15.35 4.94 10.23
C ARG A 31 -15.72 5.85 9.04
N GLU A 32 -16.19 7.06 9.31
CA GLU A 32 -16.63 8.02 8.29
C GLU A 32 -15.43 8.70 7.62
N LYS A 33 -14.86 8.06 6.60
CA LYS A 33 -13.61 8.49 5.94
C LYS A 33 -13.65 9.90 5.33
N GLU A 34 -14.84 10.37 4.94
CA GLU A 34 -15.04 11.68 4.31
C GLU A 34 -15.32 12.79 5.33
N ASN A 35 -15.48 12.44 6.61
CA ASN A 35 -15.77 13.39 7.67
C ASN A 35 -14.51 14.23 7.97
N PRO A 36 -14.58 15.57 7.86
CA PRO A 36 -13.43 16.45 8.11
C PRO A 36 -12.80 16.27 9.49
N GLU A 37 -13.60 15.97 10.52
CA GLU A 37 -13.09 15.77 11.88
C GLU A 37 -12.27 14.47 12.01
N VAL A 38 -12.63 13.44 11.24
CA VAL A 38 -11.85 12.18 11.16
C VAL A 38 -10.52 12.44 10.46
N ILE A 39 -10.54 13.21 9.36
CA ILE A 39 -9.33 13.59 8.63
C ILE A 39 -8.38 14.39 9.53
N GLU A 40 -8.90 15.40 10.23
CA GLU A 40 -8.11 16.22 11.16
C GLU A 40 -7.50 15.37 12.28
N TYR A 41 -8.26 14.42 12.83
CA TYR A 41 -7.73 13.49 13.84
C TYR A 41 -6.57 12.64 13.27
N LEU A 42 -6.74 12.07 12.07
CA LEU A 42 -5.71 11.26 11.41
C LEU A 42 -4.45 12.07 11.06
N GLU A 43 -4.59 13.33 10.66
CA GLU A 43 -3.45 14.22 10.44
C GLU A 43 -2.65 14.44 11.72
N ARG A 44 -3.32 14.68 12.85
CA ARG A 44 -2.67 14.81 14.17
C ARG A 44 -1.96 13.52 14.59
N GLU A 45 -2.54 12.35 14.31
CA GLU A 45 -1.89 11.05 14.54
C GLU A 45 -0.62 10.91 13.69
N ASN A 46 -0.68 11.28 12.41
CA ASN A 46 0.47 11.24 11.51
C ASN A 46 1.60 12.18 11.98
N GLU A 47 1.26 13.39 12.44
CA GLU A 47 2.23 14.34 13.01
C GLU A 47 2.90 13.78 14.27
N TYR A 48 2.10 13.21 15.17
CA TYR A 48 2.61 12.55 16.37
C TYR A 48 3.56 11.40 16.02
N ALA A 49 3.15 10.50 15.13
CA ALA A 49 3.96 9.37 14.69
C ALA A 49 5.27 9.84 14.06
N LYS A 50 5.22 10.82 13.15
CA LYS A 50 6.41 11.41 12.53
C LYS A 50 7.36 12.00 13.57
N ALA A 51 6.86 12.79 14.50
CA ALA A 51 7.70 13.39 15.54
C ALA A 51 8.29 12.35 16.51
N ARG A 52 7.55 11.31 16.87
CA ARG A 52 8.04 10.20 17.70
C ARG A 52 9.11 9.39 16.98
N LEU A 53 8.94 9.14 15.70
CA LEU A 53 9.83 8.30 14.89
C LEU A 53 10.98 9.06 14.24
N ALA A 54 11.00 10.40 14.32
CA ALA A 54 12.02 11.25 13.70
C ALA A 54 13.47 10.80 14.02
N HIS A 55 13.73 10.34 15.24
CA HIS A 55 15.05 9.86 15.65
C HIS A 55 15.52 8.58 14.93
N THR A 56 14.62 7.88 14.24
CA THR A 56 14.89 6.64 13.51
C THR A 56 14.96 6.84 11.99
N GLU A 57 14.70 8.03 11.46
CA GLU A 57 14.61 8.29 10.01
C GLU A 57 15.87 7.83 9.26
N ALA A 58 17.06 8.12 9.78
CA ALA A 58 18.31 7.68 9.17
C ALA A 58 18.44 6.15 9.11
N PHE A 59 17.93 5.43 10.12
CA PHE A 59 17.96 3.97 10.10
C PHE A 59 16.88 3.38 9.21
N GLN A 60 15.72 4.03 9.10
CA GLN A 60 14.68 3.65 8.13
C GLN A 60 15.20 3.76 6.69
N GLU A 61 15.98 4.79 6.38
CA GLU A 61 16.62 4.95 5.06
C GLU A 61 17.60 3.82 4.75
N VAL A 62 18.46 3.44 5.71
CA VAL A 62 19.36 2.28 5.56
C VAL A 62 18.57 1.00 5.28
N LEU A 63 17.51 0.74 6.06
CA LEU A 63 16.67 -0.43 5.86
C LEU A 63 15.96 -0.42 4.50
N TYR A 64 15.53 0.75 4.04
CA TYR A 64 14.91 0.92 2.73
C TYR A 64 15.90 0.56 1.61
N GLU A 65 17.12 1.09 1.65
CA GLU A 65 18.17 0.77 0.67
C GLU A 65 18.53 -0.72 0.70
N GLU A 66 18.64 -1.32 1.89
CA GLU A 66 18.91 -2.75 2.03
C GLU A 66 17.81 -3.64 1.44
N MET A 67 16.54 -3.26 1.63
CA MET A 67 15.40 -3.98 1.05
C MET A 67 15.39 -3.82 -0.48
N LEU A 68 15.59 -2.59 -0.97
CA LEU A 68 15.63 -2.30 -2.40
C LEU A 68 16.76 -3.05 -3.10
N ALA A 69 17.95 -3.11 -2.49
CA ALA A 69 19.10 -3.82 -3.03
C ALA A 69 18.89 -5.34 -3.13
N ARG A 70 17.91 -5.90 -2.40
CA ARG A 70 17.53 -7.32 -2.46
C ARG A 70 16.38 -7.59 -3.44
N ILE A 71 15.78 -6.54 -4.00
CA ILE A 71 14.73 -6.64 -5.00
C ILE A 71 15.37 -6.51 -6.39
N LYS A 72 15.15 -7.50 -7.24
CA LYS A 72 15.53 -7.42 -8.65
C LYS A 72 14.45 -6.61 -9.37
N GLN A 73 14.73 -5.34 -9.62
CA GLN A 73 13.73 -4.40 -10.18
C GLN A 73 13.43 -4.62 -11.67
N ASP A 74 14.37 -5.22 -12.40
CA ASP A 74 14.15 -5.71 -13.76
C ASP A 74 14.17 -7.23 -13.71
N ASP A 75 12.99 -7.81 -13.54
CA ASP A 75 12.80 -9.24 -13.58
C ASP A 75 11.62 -9.61 -14.47
N ALA A 76 11.70 -10.80 -15.05
CA ALA A 76 10.62 -11.37 -15.84
C ALA A 76 10.33 -12.76 -15.31
N ASP A 77 9.04 -13.02 -15.07
CA ASP A 77 8.60 -14.31 -14.58
C ASP A 77 8.74 -15.39 -15.65
N VAL A 78 8.77 -16.64 -15.20
CA VAL A 78 8.96 -17.80 -16.07
C VAL A 78 7.77 -17.91 -17.04
N PRO A 79 8.00 -17.84 -18.37
CA PRO A 79 6.90 -17.82 -19.32
C PRO A 79 6.10 -19.11 -19.33
N TRP A 80 4.78 -19.00 -19.40
CA TRP A 80 3.86 -20.13 -19.50
C TRP A 80 3.05 -20.10 -20.79
N SER A 81 2.75 -21.27 -21.34
CA SER A 81 2.13 -21.38 -22.66
C SER A 81 0.61 -21.54 -22.59
N LYS A 82 -0.12 -20.77 -23.42
CA LYS A 82 -1.56 -20.93 -23.62
C LYS A 82 -1.99 -20.38 -24.98
N GLY A 83 -2.78 -21.15 -25.72
CA GLY A 83 -3.40 -20.68 -26.97
C GLY A 83 -2.42 -20.23 -28.06
N GLY A 84 -1.20 -20.79 -28.10
CA GLY A 84 -0.17 -20.38 -29.05
C GLY A 84 0.59 -19.11 -28.65
N TYR A 85 0.42 -18.64 -27.41
CA TYR A 85 1.18 -17.54 -26.83
C TYR A 85 1.94 -18.02 -25.60
N LEU A 86 3.08 -17.39 -25.33
CA LEU A 86 3.83 -17.44 -24.08
C LEU A 86 3.51 -16.17 -23.31
N TYR A 87 3.00 -16.31 -22.10
CA TYR A 87 2.65 -15.21 -21.20
C TYR A 87 3.69 -15.10 -20.11
N TYR A 88 4.04 -13.87 -19.75
CA TYR A 88 4.91 -13.54 -18.64
C TYR A 88 4.62 -12.11 -18.21
N ASP A 89 4.82 -11.84 -16.93
CA ASP A 89 4.91 -10.50 -16.39
C ASP A 89 6.38 -10.10 -16.28
N ARG A 90 6.62 -8.79 -16.36
CA ARG A 90 7.94 -8.20 -16.13
C ARG A 90 7.83 -6.93 -15.33
N THR A 91 8.81 -6.69 -14.48
CA THR A 91 9.01 -5.41 -13.77
C THR A 91 10.08 -4.61 -14.49
N GLU A 92 9.98 -3.27 -14.43
CA GLU A 92 11.02 -2.37 -14.95
C GLU A 92 11.61 -1.57 -13.79
N GLU A 93 12.91 -1.26 -13.87
CA GLU A 93 13.56 -0.41 -12.88
C GLU A 93 12.83 0.94 -12.74
N GLY A 94 12.52 1.31 -11.49
CA GLY A 94 11.78 2.54 -11.18
C GLY A 94 10.28 2.49 -11.46
N ARG A 95 9.72 1.35 -11.91
CA ARG A 95 8.28 1.15 -12.07
C ARG A 95 7.71 0.29 -10.94
N PRO A 96 6.75 0.80 -10.15
CA PRO A 96 6.24 0.07 -8.99
C PRO A 96 5.34 -1.12 -9.36
N TYR A 97 4.85 -1.19 -10.61
CA TYR A 97 3.94 -2.24 -11.04
C TYR A 97 4.45 -3.03 -12.24
N GLU A 98 3.96 -4.27 -12.34
CA GLU A 98 4.25 -5.21 -13.41
C GLU A 98 3.63 -4.81 -14.75
N ILE A 99 4.27 -5.28 -15.82
CA ILE A 99 3.79 -5.17 -17.20
C ILE A 99 3.44 -6.59 -17.65
N LEU A 100 2.18 -6.82 -17.96
CA LEU A 100 1.68 -8.10 -18.45
C LEU A 100 1.95 -8.22 -19.94
N CYS A 101 2.82 -9.15 -20.32
CA CYS A 101 3.29 -9.34 -21.68
C CYS A 101 2.91 -10.71 -22.24
N ARG A 102 2.91 -10.81 -23.57
CA ARG A 102 2.85 -12.09 -24.27
C ARG A 102 3.70 -12.09 -25.53
N ARG A 103 4.14 -13.27 -25.96
CA ARG A 103 4.81 -13.51 -27.24
C ARG A 103 4.15 -14.66 -27.99
N LYS A 104 4.06 -14.57 -29.31
CA LYS A 104 3.39 -15.60 -30.12
C LYS A 104 4.32 -16.78 -30.39
N GLY A 105 3.99 -17.97 -29.89
CA GLY A 105 4.67 -19.24 -30.19
C GLY A 105 6.06 -19.43 -29.57
N SER A 106 6.93 -18.42 -29.63
CA SER A 106 8.32 -18.46 -29.15
C SER A 106 8.72 -17.15 -28.47
N MET A 107 9.68 -17.22 -27.54
CA MET A 107 10.29 -16.05 -26.90
C MET A 107 11.06 -15.15 -27.89
N GLU A 108 11.43 -15.67 -29.05
CA GLU A 108 12.06 -14.89 -30.12
C GLU A 108 11.06 -14.01 -30.90
N SER A 109 9.75 -14.23 -30.70
CA SER A 109 8.72 -13.41 -31.36
C SER A 109 8.61 -12.05 -30.68
N PRO A 110 8.15 -11.01 -31.40
CA PRO A 110 7.93 -9.69 -30.82
C PRO A 110 7.05 -9.75 -29.57
N GLU A 111 7.41 -8.98 -28.55
CA GLU A 111 6.62 -8.78 -27.34
C GLU A 111 5.34 -7.98 -27.66
N GLU A 112 4.21 -8.47 -27.15
CA GLU A 112 2.93 -7.76 -27.13
C GLU A 112 2.59 -7.43 -25.67
N ILE A 113 2.52 -6.15 -25.33
CA ILE A 113 2.05 -5.68 -24.03
C ILE A 113 0.53 -5.80 -23.99
N MET A 114 0.00 -6.52 -23.00
CA MET A 114 -1.44 -6.64 -22.78
C MET A 114 -1.96 -5.56 -21.84
N LEU A 115 -1.21 -5.28 -20.77
CA LEU A 115 -1.55 -4.31 -19.75
C LEU A 115 -0.26 -3.79 -19.10
N ASP A 116 -0.12 -2.47 -19.06
CA ASP A 116 0.82 -1.78 -18.19
C ASP A 116 0.03 -1.34 -16.94
N VAL A 117 0.42 -1.82 -15.76
CA VAL A 117 -0.30 -1.55 -14.50
C VAL A 117 0.18 -0.23 -13.86
N ASN A 118 1.22 0.40 -14.42
CA ASN A 118 1.77 1.66 -13.92
C ASN A 118 0.89 2.89 -14.20
#